data_AF-A0A2S6FXX6-F1
#
_entry.id   AF-A0A2S6FXX6-F1
#
_cell.length_a   1.000
_cell.length_b   1.000
_cell.length_c   1.000
_cell.angle_alpha   90.00
_cell.angle_beta   90.00
_cell.angle_gamma   90.00
#
_symmetry.space_group_name_H-M   'P 1'
#
loop_
_entity.id
_entity.type
_entity.pdbx_description
1 polymer ?
#
loop_
_entity_poly.entity_id
_entity_poly.type
_entity_poly.pdbx_seq_one_letter_code
_entity_poly.pdbx_strand_id
1 'polypeptide(L)'
;MRLSVAIDGPAGAGKSTIAKLIAKKFNLMYINTGAMYRAVTLTAITNNISSKDTKTLCNLIDTMDMNFKNDRLILNGKDIEDEITHPNISKNVSEFAALPEVRQMLVKLQQDMSKQYDVIMDGRDIGTVVLKNSPFKFFLTASPSERAKRRYIELTNKGLSVEYDDILEDILKRDHLDTTRESDPLKKAEDAIEIDTTGLDIDGVVNKISQYIKF
;
A
#
# COMPACT_ATOMS: atom_id res chain seq x y z
N MET A 1 -5.36 9.30 22.20
CA MET A 1 -5.11 9.17 20.75
C MET A 1 -3.91 8.26 20.60
N ARG A 2 -4.02 7.16 19.85
CA ARG A 2 -2.87 6.28 19.56
C ARG A 2 -1.90 7.02 18.64
N LEU A 3 -0.63 6.69 18.74
CA LEU A 3 0.39 7.18 17.83
C LEU A 3 0.14 6.58 16.44
N SER A 4 0.27 7.40 15.40
CA SER A 4 0.14 6.95 14.02
C SER A 4 1.18 7.60 13.12
N VAL A 5 1.63 6.84 12.13
CA VAL A 5 2.56 7.26 11.10
C VAL A 5 1.99 6.87 9.74
N ALA A 6 1.89 7.83 8.83
CA ALA A 6 1.42 7.63 7.46
C ALA A 6 2.60 7.67 6.48
N ILE A 7 2.70 6.68 5.59
CA ILE A 7 3.67 6.66 4.48
C ILE A 7 2.93 6.48 3.15
N ASP A 8 2.85 7.56 2.37
CA ASP A 8 2.26 7.58 1.04
C ASP A 8 3.32 7.66 -0.07
N GLY A 9 2.90 7.42 -1.31
CA GLY A 9 3.78 7.52 -2.48
C GLY A 9 3.50 6.45 -3.54
N PRO A 10 4.09 6.58 -4.74
CA PRO A 10 3.81 5.70 -5.87
C PRO A 10 4.34 4.27 -5.67
N ALA A 11 3.89 3.34 -6.52
CA ALA A 11 4.34 1.95 -6.47
C ALA A 11 5.86 1.85 -6.70
N GLY A 12 6.57 1.01 -5.93
CA GLY A 12 8.02 0.83 -6.07
C GLY A 12 8.90 1.90 -5.37
N ALA A 13 8.31 2.90 -4.71
CA ALA A 13 9.07 3.93 -3.96
C ALA A 13 9.72 3.43 -2.65
N GLY A 14 9.75 2.12 -2.39
CA GLY A 14 10.37 1.54 -1.17
C GLY A 14 9.53 1.61 0.11
N LYS A 15 8.30 2.14 0.06
CA LYS A 15 7.42 2.36 1.22
C LYS A 15 7.32 1.18 2.18
N SER A 16 6.96 -0.01 1.70
CA SER A 16 6.70 -1.15 2.58
C SER A 16 7.96 -1.58 3.34
N THR A 17 9.13 -1.57 2.67
CA THR A 17 10.42 -1.87 3.31
C THR A 17 10.75 -0.83 4.38
N ILE A 18 10.62 0.45 4.06
CA ILE A 18 10.89 1.55 5.00
C ILE A 18 9.91 1.50 6.18
N ALA A 19 8.62 1.30 5.92
CA ALA A 19 7.59 1.21 6.93
C ALA A 19 7.84 0.06 7.90
N LYS A 20 8.22 -1.13 7.43
CA LYS A 20 8.59 -2.28 8.29
C LYS A 20 9.77 -1.98 9.21
N LEU A 21 10.80 -1.32 8.70
CA LEU A 21 11.99 -0.97 9.49
C LEU A 21 11.68 0.09 10.56
N ILE A 22 10.90 1.11 10.19
CA ILE A 22 10.41 2.14 11.13
C ILE A 22 9.47 1.51 12.17
N ALA A 23 8.58 0.60 11.77
CA ALA A 23 7.69 -0.13 12.66
C ALA A 23 8.47 -0.87 13.74
N LYS A 24 9.49 -1.64 13.33
CA LYS A 24 10.36 -2.38 14.24
C LYS A 24 11.13 -1.45 15.18
N LYS A 25 11.67 -0.34 14.65
CA LYS A 25 12.46 0.62 15.42
C LYS A 25 11.65 1.32 16.51
N PHE A 26 10.39 1.60 16.24
CA PHE A 26 9.51 2.38 17.12
C PHE A 26 8.39 1.56 17.76
N ASN A 27 8.45 0.23 17.65
CA ASN A 27 7.46 -0.71 18.17
C ASN A 27 6.02 -0.38 17.74
N LEU A 28 5.84 -0.06 16.45
CA LEU A 28 4.54 0.22 15.85
C LEU A 28 4.00 -1.02 15.14
N MET A 29 2.69 -1.18 15.15
CA MET A 29 2.02 -2.18 14.31
C MET A 29 2.04 -1.70 12.85
N TYR A 30 2.72 -2.47 11.99
CA TYR A 30 2.76 -2.20 10.56
C TYR A 30 1.51 -2.75 9.86
N ILE A 31 0.88 -1.90 9.05
CA ILE A 31 -0.31 -2.25 8.27
C ILE A 31 -0.06 -1.88 6.79
N ASN A 32 0.03 -2.90 5.94
CA ASN A 32 0.14 -2.74 4.49
C ASN A 32 -1.25 -2.60 3.88
N THR A 33 -1.76 -1.38 3.75
CA THR A 33 -3.11 -1.17 3.20
C THR A 33 -3.23 -1.68 1.76
N GLY A 34 -2.13 -1.65 1.00
CA GLY A 34 -2.09 -2.21 -0.35
C GLY A 34 -2.34 -3.71 -0.39
N ALA A 35 -1.99 -4.46 0.66
CA ALA A 35 -2.30 -5.89 0.76
C ALA A 35 -3.81 -6.13 0.85
N MET A 36 -4.55 -5.26 1.54
CA MET A 36 -6.00 -5.37 1.68
C MET A 36 -6.72 -5.20 0.34
N TYR A 37 -6.34 -4.20 -0.45
CA TYR A 37 -6.88 -4.05 -1.81
C TYR A 37 -6.54 -5.24 -2.71
N ARG A 38 -5.31 -5.79 -2.59
CA ARG A 38 -4.92 -7.00 -3.34
C ARG A 38 -5.68 -8.24 -2.88
N ALA A 39 -6.05 -8.34 -1.60
CA ALA A 39 -6.92 -9.39 -1.10
C ALA A 39 -8.30 -9.32 -1.74
N VAL A 40 -8.91 -8.13 -1.80
CA VAL A 40 -10.19 -7.92 -2.52
C VAL A 40 -10.06 -8.35 -3.98
N THR A 41 -9.01 -7.92 -4.68
CA THR A 41 -8.75 -8.31 -6.07
C THR A 41 -8.59 -9.82 -6.23
N LEU A 42 -7.80 -10.46 -5.36
CA LEU A 42 -7.61 -11.91 -5.38
C LEU A 42 -8.96 -12.62 -5.22
N THR A 43 -9.74 -12.28 -4.20
CA THR A 43 -11.02 -12.95 -3.95
C THR A 43 -12.03 -12.69 -5.06
N ALA A 44 -12.06 -11.48 -5.64
CA ALA A 44 -12.92 -11.18 -6.78
C ALA A 44 -12.56 -12.03 -8.00
N ILE A 45 -11.27 -12.11 -8.35
CA ILE A 45 -10.78 -12.92 -9.48
C ILE A 45 -11.08 -14.41 -9.25
N THR A 46 -10.82 -14.94 -8.05
CA THR A 46 -11.09 -16.35 -7.72
C THR A 46 -12.57 -16.70 -7.83
N ASN A 47 -13.47 -15.75 -7.56
CA ASN A 47 -14.92 -15.95 -7.65
C ASN A 47 -15.52 -15.49 -9.00
N ASN A 48 -14.69 -15.10 -9.98
CA ASN A 48 -15.11 -14.56 -11.27
C ASN A 48 -16.05 -13.35 -11.16
N ILE A 49 -15.82 -12.47 -10.16
CA ILE A 49 -16.60 -11.26 -9.93
C ILE A 49 -15.95 -10.09 -10.68
N SER A 50 -16.72 -9.44 -11.55
CA SER A 50 -16.28 -8.25 -12.27
C SER A 50 -16.30 -7.02 -11.35
N SER A 51 -15.35 -6.09 -11.57
CA SER A 51 -15.34 -4.76 -10.96
C SER A 51 -16.63 -3.96 -11.21
N LYS A 52 -17.38 -4.28 -12.27
CA LYS A 52 -18.66 -3.66 -12.62
C LYS A 52 -19.82 -4.16 -11.76
N ASP A 53 -19.68 -5.30 -11.11
CA ASP A 53 -20.67 -5.81 -10.16
C ASP A 53 -20.31 -5.37 -8.74
N THR A 54 -20.35 -4.05 -8.53
CA THR A 54 -20.01 -3.42 -7.25
C THR A 54 -20.84 -3.99 -6.10
N LYS A 55 -22.10 -4.34 -6.34
CA LYS A 55 -22.98 -4.89 -5.30
C LYS A 55 -22.48 -6.25 -4.80
N THR A 56 -22.21 -7.19 -5.72
CA THR A 56 -21.66 -8.50 -5.35
C THR A 56 -20.28 -8.36 -4.71
N LEU A 57 -19.46 -7.43 -5.20
CA LEU A 57 -18.15 -7.14 -4.64
C LEU A 57 -18.23 -6.61 -3.20
N CYS A 58 -19.11 -5.65 -2.90
CA CYS A 58 -19.31 -5.15 -1.55
C CYS A 58 -19.79 -6.24 -0.60
N ASN A 59 -20.78 -7.04 -1.02
CA ASN A 59 -21.26 -8.18 -0.22
C ASN A 59 -20.13 -9.17 0.07
N LEU A 60 -19.23 -9.41 -0.89
CA LEU A 60 -18.06 -10.25 -0.69
C LEU A 60 -17.12 -9.64 0.36
N ILE A 61 -16.81 -8.34 0.27
CA ILE A 61 -15.94 -7.63 1.21
C ILE A 61 -16.50 -7.69 2.64
N ASP A 62 -17.82 -7.56 2.82
CA ASP A 62 -18.46 -7.66 4.14
C ASP A 62 -18.26 -9.04 4.81
N THR A 63 -18.01 -10.09 4.02
CA THR A 63 -17.73 -11.44 4.55
C THR A 63 -16.25 -11.69 4.83
N MET A 64 -15.35 -10.77 4.43
CA MET A 64 -13.91 -10.93 4.60
C MET A 64 -13.48 -10.54 6.01
N ASP A 65 -12.95 -11.50 6.77
CA ASP A 65 -12.17 -11.20 7.97
C ASP A 65 -10.72 -10.92 7.58
N MET A 66 -10.32 -9.64 7.67
CA MET A 66 -8.97 -9.19 7.39
C MET A 66 -8.30 -8.70 8.68
N ASN A 67 -7.18 -9.31 9.04
CA ASN A 67 -6.35 -8.87 10.16
C ASN A 67 -4.85 -9.02 9.83
N PHE A 68 -3.99 -8.34 10.59
CA PHE A 68 -2.54 -8.41 10.40
C PHE A 68 -1.88 -9.18 11.53
N LYS A 69 -1.00 -10.12 11.18
CA LYS A 69 -0.15 -10.86 12.12
C LYS A 69 1.31 -10.71 11.72
N ASN A 70 2.12 -10.13 12.61
CA ASN A 70 3.57 -9.96 12.45
C ASN A 70 4.06 -9.24 11.18
N ASP A 71 3.19 -8.50 10.47
CA ASP A 71 3.38 -7.82 9.17
C ASP A 71 2.67 -8.46 7.96
N ARG A 72 2.06 -9.64 8.13
CA ARG A 72 1.36 -10.38 7.07
C ARG A 72 -0.14 -10.22 7.18
N LEU A 73 -0.81 -10.10 6.04
CA LEU A 73 -2.27 -10.07 5.97
C LEU A 73 -2.82 -11.49 6.09
N ILE A 74 -3.71 -11.67 7.06
CA ILE A 74 -4.51 -12.87 7.26
C ILE A 74 -5.92 -12.59 6.75
N LEU A 75 -6.38 -13.38 5.78
CA LEU A 75 -7.73 -13.34 5.22
C LEU A 75 -8.47 -14.61 5.60
N ASN A 76 -9.59 -14.50 6.30
CA ASN A 76 -10.42 -15.64 6.74
C ASN A 76 -9.59 -16.73 7.44
N GLY A 77 -8.66 -16.30 8.30
CA GLY A 77 -7.74 -17.19 9.04
C GLY A 77 -6.55 -17.74 8.25
N LYS A 78 -6.40 -17.40 6.95
CA LYS A 78 -5.30 -17.86 6.09
C LYS A 78 -4.33 -16.72 5.76
N ASP A 79 -3.03 -17.01 5.83
CA ASP A 79 -1.97 -16.15 5.27
C ASP A 79 -2.01 -16.23 3.73
N ILE A 80 -2.14 -15.08 3.08
CA ILE A 80 -2.30 -14.99 1.62
C ILE A 80 -1.21 -14.15 0.93
N GLU A 81 -0.10 -13.86 1.62
CA GLU A 81 0.92 -12.92 1.13
C GLU A 81 1.52 -13.36 -0.22
N ASP A 82 1.71 -14.66 -0.41
CA ASP A 82 2.29 -15.20 -1.64
C ASP A 82 1.31 -15.07 -2.82
N GLU A 83 0.02 -15.31 -2.59
CA GLU A 83 -1.02 -15.17 -3.61
C GLU A 83 -1.23 -13.71 -4.02
N ILE A 84 -1.30 -12.79 -3.06
CA ILE A 84 -1.58 -11.37 -3.34
C ILE A 84 -0.39 -10.66 -3.98
N THR A 85 0.83 -11.20 -3.90
CA THR A 85 2.02 -10.61 -4.52
C THR A 85 2.26 -11.08 -5.96
N HIS A 86 1.44 -12.01 -6.46
CA HIS A 86 1.53 -12.51 -7.83
C HIS A 86 1.30 -11.39 -8.87
N PRO A 87 2.01 -11.39 -10.02
CA PRO A 87 1.88 -10.36 -11.05
C PRO A 87 0.45 -10.13 -11.53
N ASN A 88 -0.34 -11.20 -11.71
CA ASN A 88 -1.75 -11.09 -12.11
C ASN A 88 -2.57 -10.23 -11.14
N ILE A 89 -2.34 -10.33 -9.82
CA ILE A 89 -3.05 -9.50 -8.84
C ILE A 89 -2.60 -8.05 -8.94
N SER A 90 -1.29 -7.83 -9.10
CA SER A 90 -0.72 -6.49 -9.25
C SER A 90 -1.24 -5.75 -10.49
N LYS A 91 -1.51 -6.48 -11.58
CA LYS A 91 -2.06 -5.90 -12.83
C LYS A 91 -3.52 -5.47 -12.69
N ASN A 92 -4.31 -6.17 -11.86
CA ASN A 92 -5.75 -5.92 -11.73
C ASN A 92 -6.13 -5.06 -10.51
N VAL A 93 -5.24 -4.88 -9.52
CA VAL A 93 -5.59 -4.21 -8.26
C VAL A 93 -6.08 -2.77 -8.44
N SER A 94 -5.53 -2.02 -9.40
CA SER A 94 -5.94 -0.63 -9.64
C SER A 94 -7.39 -0.50 -10.09
N GLU A 95 -7.94 -1.51 -10.79
CA GLU A 95 -9.33 -1.53 -11.23
C GLU A 95 -10.29 -1.59 -10.04
N PHE A 96 -10.06 -2.50 -9.10
CA PHE A 96 -10.88 -2.64 -7.90
C PHE A 96 -10.62 -1.52 -6.89
N ALA A 97 -9.38 -1.05 -6.76
CA ALA A 97 -9.01 0.00 -5.82
C ALA A 97 -9.48 1.41 -6.22
N ALA A 98 -9.97 1.59 -7.45
CA ALA A 98 -10.57 2.83 -7.94
C ALA A 98 -12.06 2.95 -7.59
N LEU A 99 -12.73 1.86 -7.20
CA LEU A 99 -14.16 1.84 -6.90
C LEU A 99 -14.46 2.55 -5.57
N PRO A 100 -15.26 3.63 -5.54
CA PRO A 100 -15.52 4.40 -4.32
C PRO A 100 -16.07 3.57 -3.16
N GLU A 101 -16.96 2.61 -3.44
CA GLU A 101 -17.59 1.76 -2.44
C GLU A 101 -16.58 0.81 -1.77
N VAL A 102 -15.71 0.18 -2.58
CA VAL A 102 -14.61 -0.65 -2.08
C VAL A 102 -13.69 0.16 -1.18
N ARG A 103 -13.36 1.39 -1.62
CA ARG A 103 -12.51 2.29 -0.85
C ARG A 103 -13.15 2.68 0.47
N GLN A 104 -14.42 3.06 0.46
CA GLN A 104 -15.15 3.43 1.68
C GLN A 104 -15.11 2.30 2.73
N MET A 105 -15.34 1.06 2.31
CA MET A 105 -15.30 -0.10 3.19
C MET A 105 -13.90 -0.35 3.77
N LEU A 106 -12.87 -0.37 2.91
CA LEU A 106 -11.50 -0.65 3.35
C LEU A 106 -10.89 0.50 4.17
N VAL A 107 -11.20 1.76 3.87
CA VAL A 107 -10.76 2.92 4.66
C VAL A 107 -11.34 2.84 6.08
N LYS A 108 -12.62 2.49 6.21
CA LYS A 108 -13.25 2.28 7.52
C LYS A 108 -12.51 1.20 8.32
N LEU A 109 -12.23 0.06 7.69
CA LEU A 109 -11.50 -1.03 8.33
C LEU A 109 -10.08 -0.61 8.76
N GLN A 110 -9.36 0.12 7.91
CA GLN A 110 -8.03 0.66 8.23
C GLN A 110 -8.10 1.62 9.44
N GLN A 111 -9.09 2.52 9.46
CA GLN A 111 -9.31 3.44 10.59
C GLN A 111 -9.68 2.71 11.88
N ASP A 112 -10.41 1.61 11.80
CA ASP A 112 -10.73 0.80 12.99
C ASP A 112 -9.51 0.05 13.52
N MET A 113 -8.62 -0.42 12.64
CA MET A 113 -7.33 -0.99 13.04
C MET A 113 -6.41 0.05 13.73
N SER A 114 -6.37 1.30 13.24
CA SER A 114 -5.52 2.35 13.84
C SER A 114 -5.95 2.82 15.23
N LYS A 115 -7.19 2.53 15.65
CA LYS A 115 -7.67 2.85 17.00
C LYS A 115 -7.15 1.87 18.06
N GLN A 116 -6.79 0.65 17.65
CA GLN A 116 -6.42 -0.43 18.58
C GLN A 116 -4.95 -0.37 19.00
N TYR A 117 -4.07 0.04 18.08
CA TYR A 117 -2.61 0.00 18.26
C TYR A 117 -1.96 1.33 17.89
N ASP A 118 -0.73 1.52 18.33
CA ASP A 118 0.15 2.52 17.72
C ASP A 118 0.62 1.97 16.38
N VAL A 119 0.36 2.68 15.28
CA VAL A 119 0.45 2.12 13.93
C VAL A 119 1.38 2.89 13.00
N ILE A 120 1.91 2.16 12.03
CA ILE A 120 2.46 2.73 10.81
C ILE A 120 1.78 2.09 9.60
N MET A 121 1.18 2.92 8.76
CA MET A 121 0.44 2.50 7.57
C MET A 121 1.13 2.99 6.31
N ASP A 122 1.34 2.09 5.34
CA ASP A 122 1.77 2.49 3.99
C ASP A 122 0.67 2.30 2.94
N GLY A 123 0.59 3.25 2.00
CA GLY A 123 -0.50 3.30 1.03
C GLY A 123 -0.34 4.38 -0.05
N ARG A 124 -1.46 4.99 -0.46
CA ARG A 124 -1.51 6.08 -1.45
C ARG A 124 -2.15 7.35 -0.91
N ASP A 125 -3.05 7.18 0.05
CA ASP A 125 -3.90 8.22 0.59
C ASP A 125 -4.04 8.08 2.13
N ILE A 126 -3.03 7.51 2.78
CA ILE A 126 -3.03 7.30 4.23
C ILE A 126 -3.07 8.64 4.95
N GLY A 127 -2.17 9.57 4.64
CA GLY A 127 -2.09 10.88 5.28
C GLY A 127 -3.20 11.84 4.88
N THR A 128 -3.85 11.62 3.72
CA THR A 128 -4.90 12.48 3.18
C THR A 128 -6.32 12.00 3.49
N VAL A 129 -6.52 10.70 3.72
CA VAL A 129 -7.86 10.10 3.86
C VAL A 129 -7.97 9.24 5.11
N VAL A 130 -7.08 8.26 5.28
CA VAL A 130 -7.20 7.24 6.35
C VAL A 130 -6.86 7.85 7.71
N LEU A 131 -5.66 8.39 7.83
CA LEU A 131 -5.04 8.95 9.03
C LEU A 131 -4.82 10.48 8.87
N LYS A 132 -5.90 11.21 8.55
CA LYS A 132 -5.87 12.68 8.34
C LYS A 132 -5.23 13.45 9.49
N ASN A 133 -5.36 12.94 10.71
CA ASN A 133 -4.86 13.57 11.93
C ASN A 133 -3.55 12.92 12.42
N SER A 134 -2.88 12.11 11.60
CA SER A 134 -1.57 11.54 11.94
C SER A 134 -0.57 12.66 12.21
N PRO A 135 0.13 12.66 13.36
CA PRO A 135 1.16 13.67 13.64
C PRO A 135 2.39 13.51 12.73
N PHE A 136 2.58 12.33 12.13
CA PHE A 136 3.70 12.02 11.25
C PHE A 136 3.17 11.53 9.91
N LYS A 137 3.42 12.31 8.85
CA LYS A 137 3.04 11.98 7.47
C LYS A 137 4.26 12.13 6.58
N PHE A 138 4.55 11.09 5.81
CA PHE A 138 5.66 11.07 4.87
C PHE A 138 5.14 10.70 3.49
N PHE A 139 5.72 11.33 2.47
CA PHE A 139 5.44 11.01 1.07
C PHE A 139 6.75 10.60 0.41
N LEU A 140 6.92 9.31 0.16
CA LEU A 140 8.11 8.78 -0.49
C LEU A 140 7.94 8.81 -2.00
N THR A 141 8.91 9.36 -2.71
CA THR A 141 8.95 9.35 -4.17
C THR A 141 10.25 8.73 -4.69
N ALA A 142 10.26 8.43 -5.98
CA ALA A 142 11.45 8.07 -6.76
C ALA A 142 11.11 8.16 -8.25
N SER A 143 12.12 8.33 -9.10
CA SER A 143 11.92 8.29 -10.55
C SER A 143 11.23 6.99 -11.00
N PRO A 144 10.36 7.02 -12.04
CA PRO A 144 9.75 5.80 -12.57
C PRO A 144 10.75 4.72 -12.95
N SER A 145 11.87 5.10 -13.56
CA SER A 145 12.94 4.18 -13.94
C SER A 145 13.61 3.50 -12.75
N GLU A 146 13.87 4.23 -11.66
CA GLU A 146 14.44 3.65 -10.44
C GLU A 146 13.45 2.67 -9.78
N ARG A 147 12.15 3.02 -9.78
CA ARG A 147 11.09 2.13 -9.25
C ARG A 147 10.94 0.86 -10.11
N ALA A 148 11.02 0.99 -11.44
CA ALA A 148 11.01 -0.14 -12.37
C ALA A 148 12.23 -1.05 -12.15
N LYS A 149 13.42 -0.47 -12.02
CA LYS A 149 14.66 -1.21 -11.74
C LYS A 149 14.57 -2.01 -10.45
N ARG A 150 14.09 -1.40 -9.35
CA ARG A 150 13.90 -2.11 -8.06
C ARG A 150 12.94 -3.28 -8.20
N ARG A 151 11.82 -3.09 -8.91
CA ARG A 151 10.82 -4.13 -9.13
C ARG A 151 11.35 -5.25 -10.03
N TYR A 152 12.10 -4.92 -11.07
CA TYR A 152 12.77 -5.89 -11.95
C TYR A 152 13.72 -6.79 -11.15
N ILE A 153 14.56 -6.21 -10.30
CA ILE A 153 15.47 -6.96 -9.42
C ILE A 153 14.68 -7.85 -8.44
N GLU A 154 13.59 -7.36 -7.85
CA GLU A 154 12.75 -8.15 -6.93
C GLU A 154 12.16 -9.40 -7.62
N LEU A 155 11.64 -9.25 -8.84
CA LEU A 155 11.00 -10.33 -9.58
C LEU A 155 12.01 -11.34 -10.15
N THR A 156 13.15 -10.86 -10.65
CA THR A 156 14.23 -11.74 -11.13
C THR A 156 14.85 -12.55 -10.00
N ASN A 157 15.02 -11.96 -8.80
CA ASN A 157 15.45 -12.69 -7.60
C ASN A 157 14.45 -13.76 -7.15
N LYS A 158 13.18 -13.64 -7.52
CA LYS A 158 12.13 -14.66 -7.29
C LYS A 158 12.10 -15.74 -8.39
N GLY A 159 13.02 -15.69 -9.36
CA GLY A 159 13.08 -16.64 -10.48
C GLY A 159 12.02 -16.39 -11.56
N LEU A 160 11.38 -15.22 -11.57
CA LEU A 160 10.38 -14.87 -12.59
C LEU A 160 11.07 -14.24 -13.80
N SER A 161 10.69 -14.70 -15.00
CA SER A 161 11.09 -14.09 -16.26
C SER A 161 10.18 -12.89 -16.54
N VAL A 162 10.77 -11.69 -16.55
CA VAL A 162 10.09 -10.41 -16.76
C VAL A 162 11.00 -9.48 -17.55
N GLU A 163 10.40 -8.59 -18.34
CA GLU A 163 11.13 -7.55 -19.09
C GLU A 163 11.07 -6.22 -18.35
N TYR A 164 12.18 -5.46 -18.39
CA TYR A 164 12.27 -4.16 -17.72
C TYR A 164 11.27 -3.14 -18.28
N ASP A 165 11.11 -3.11 -19.61
CA ASP A 165 10.24 -2.14 -20.29
C ASP A 165 8.76 -2.38 -19.95
N ASP A 166 8.32 -3.64 -19.89
CA ASP A 166 6.97 -4.01 -19.43
C ASP A 166 6.70 -3.52 -18.01
N ILE A 167 7.67 -3.67 -17.11
CA ILE A 167 7.55 -3.20 -15.72
C ILE A 167 7.46 -1.68 -15.65
N LEU A 168 8.25 -0.98 -16.47
CA LEU A 168 8.23 0.48 -16.52
C LEU A 168 6.88 0.98 -17.03
N GLU A 169 6.34 0.37 -18.09
CA GLU A 169 5.01 0.70 -18.61
C GLU A 169 3.92 0.45 -17.56
N ASP A 170 3.94 -0.71 -16.89
CA ASP A 170 3.01 -1.06 -15.82
C ASP A 170 3.07 -0.03 -14.67
N ILE A 171 4.26 0.44 -14.30
CA ILE A 171 4.45 1.47 -13.29
C ILE A 171 3.85 2.80 -13.73
N LEU A 172 4.14 3.26 -14.94
CA LEU A 172 3.64 4.54 -15.44
C LEU A 172 2.11 4.53 -15.55
N LYS A 173 1.54 3.43 -16.07
CA LYS A 173 0.10 3.23 -16.13
C LYS A 173 -0.53 3.27 -14.74
N ARG A 174 0.08 2.59 -13.77
CA ARG A 174 -0.42 2.57 -12.40
C ARG A 174 -0.33 3.94 -11.73
N ASP A 175 0.75 4.67 -11.92
CA ASP A 175 0.88 6.01 -11.36
C ASP A 175 -0.16 6.96 -11.94
N HIS A 176 -0.45 6.85 -13.24
CA HIS A 176 -1.55 7.59 -13.86
C HIS A 176 -2.87 7.25 -13.19
N LEU A 177 -3.25 5.97 -13.09
CA LEU A 177 -4.49 5.54 -12.46
C LEU A 177 -4.58 5.94 -10.97
N ASP A 178 -3.50 5.81 -10.22
CA ASP A 178 -3.44 6.16 -8.80
C ASP A 178 -3.62 7.69 -8.60
N THR A 179 -3.11 8.52 -9.52
CA THR A 179 -3.17 10.00 -9.41
C THR A 179 -4.41 10.64 -10.02
N THR A 180 -5.05 10.01 -11.01
CA THR A 180 -6.23 10.55 -11.72
C THR A 180 -7.56 9.96 -11.27
N ARG A 181 -7.57 8.94 -10.40
CA ARG A 181 -8.82 8.38 -9.86
C ARG A 181 -9.67 9.44 -9.16
N GLU A 182 -10.98 9.35 -9.34
CA GLU A 182 -11.94 10.29 -8.75
C GLU A 182 -11.97 10.23 -7.23
N SER A 183 -11.86 9.02 -6.66
CA SER A 183 -11.88 8.80 -5.21
C SER A 183 -10.47 8.68 -4.64
N ASP A 184 -10.17 9.55 -3.69
CA ASP A 184 -8.93 9.57 -2.90
C ASP A 184 -7.63 9.45 -3.73
N PRO A 185 -7.40 10.31 -4.74
CA PRO A 185 -6.21 10.21 -5.59
C PRO A 185 -4.92 10.24 -4.77
N LEU A 186 -3.88 9.57 -5.28
CA LEU A 186 -2.52 9.66 -4.76
C LEU A 186 -2.09 11.14 -4.81
N LYS A 187 -2.05 11.75 -3.63
CA LYS A 187 -1.63 13.13 -3.44
C LYS A 187 -0.89 13.25 -2.12
N LYS A 188 0.19 14.03 -2.13
CA LYS A 188 0.88 14.41 -0.89
C LYS A 188 -0.05 15.27 -0.02
N ALA A 189 -0.23 14.90 1.25
CA ALA A 189 -0.89 15.76 2.22
C ALA A 189 -0.09 17.06 2.41
N GLU A 190 -0.77 18.19 2.65
CA GLU A 190 -0.10 19.50 2.74
C GLU A 190 0.97 19.55 3.83
N ASP A 191 0.76 18.82 4.92
CA ASP A 191 1.64 18.69 6.07
C ASP A 191 2.57 17.46 5.98
N ALA A 192 2.57 16.72 4.87
CA ALA A 192 3.46 15.58 4.68
C ALA A 192 4.87 15.99 4.24
N ILE A 193 5.86 15.35 4.85
CA ILE A 193 7.26 15.52 4.51
C ILE A 193 7.58 14.67 3.28
N GLU A 194 8.01 15.31 2.20
CA GLU A 194 8.41 14.62 0.98
C GLU A 194 9.86 14.12 1.07
N ILE A 195 10.08 12.87 0.67
CA ILE A 195 11.40 12.25 0.65
C ILE A 195 11.58 11.55 -0.70
N ASP A 196 12.44 12.12 -1.54
CA ASP A 196 12.93 11.42 -2.73
C ASP A 196 13.94 10.34 -2.31
N THR A 197 13.63 9.10 -2.66
CA THR A 197 14.44 7.91 -2.37
C THR A 197 15.36 7.54 -3.53
N THR A 198 15.42 8.35 -4.59
CA THR A 198 16.28 8.12 -5.77
C THR A 198 17.75 8.20 -5.36
N GLY A 199 18.50 7.12 -5.59
CA GLY A 199 19.92 7.01 -5.23
C GLY A 199 20.22 6.94 -3.72
N LEU A 200 19.20 6.90 -2.85
CA LEU A 200 19.37 6.69 -1.42
C LEU A 200 19.32 5.20 -1.08
N ASP A 201 20.16 4.79 -0.13
CA ASP A 201 20.04 3.48 0.50
C ASP A 201 18.86 3.45 1.49
N ILE A 202 18.45 2.22 1.83
CA ILE A 202 17.31 1.99 2.72
C ILE A 202 17.57 2.62 4.10
N ASP A 203 18.79 2.43 4.64
CA ASP A 203 19.16 2.92 5.97
C ASP A 203 19.18 4.45 6.05
N GLY A 204 19.65 5.13 5.00
CA GLY A 204 19.62 6.58 4.90
C GLY A 204 18.19 7.13 4.94
N VAL A 205 17.26 6.49 4.21
CA VAL A 205 15.83 6.88 4.23
C VAL A 205 15.22 6.62 5.61
N VAL A 206 15.48 5.46 6.22
CA VAL A 206 15.00 5.14 7.58
C VAL A 206 15.53 6.14 8.60
N ASN A 207 16.81 6.49 8.54
CA ASN A 207 17.43 7.45 9.44
C ASN A 207 16.81 8.84 9.28
N LYS A 208 16.58 9.28 8.04
CA LYS A 208 15.92 10.56 7.75
C LYS A 208 14.51 10.63 8.34
N ILE A 209 13.69 9.59 8.13
CA ILE A 209 12.33 9.52 8.71
C ILE A 209 12.39 9.49 10.24
N SER A 210 13.31 8.72 10.81
CA SER A 210 13.44 8.56 12.26
C SER A 210 13.70 9.87 13.00
N GLN A 211 14.32 10.87 12.35
CA GLN A 211 14.59 12.18 12.97
C GLN A 211 13.32 12.99 13.25
N TYR A 212 12.23 12.71 12.53
CA TYR A 212 10.96 13.42 12.69
C TYR A 212 10.06 12.77 13.73
N ILE A 213 10.18 11.46 13.93
CA ILE A 213 9.37 10.71 14.90
C ILE A 213 9.94 10.97 16.29
N LYS A 214 9.25 11.81 17.06
CA LYS A 214 9.59 12.17 18.44
C LYS A 214 8.51 11.66 19.40
N PHE A 215 8.95 11.15 20.54
CA PHE A 215 8.10 10.69 21.64
C PHE A 215 8.05 11.74 22.75
#